data_AF-A0A4Y2QZM3-F1
#
_entry.id   AF-A0A4Y2QZM3-F1
#
_cell.length_a   1.000
_cell.length_b   1.000
_cell.length_c   1.000
_cell.angle_alpha   90.00
_cell.angle_beta   90.00
_cell.angle_gamma   90.00
#
_symmetry.space_group_name_H-M   'P 1'
#
loop_
_entity.id
_entity.type
_entity.pdbx_description
1 polymer ?
#
loop_
_entity_poly.entity_id
_entity_poly.type
_entity_poly.pdbx_seq_one_letter_code
_entity_poly.pdbx_strand_id
1 'polypeptide(L)'
;INTKQCVTGRTQDGFIFPLSIHIGPIFTKEKVNPDSDTFEGIVWVFSNISGLITLSPDGTIHSCNTNFSLLFFGYSQTELVGKNISFLIPSFYDDYEFLDTDSMALPMFDEDDDSNAKYGASDGRTTADSIGLDIP
;
A
#
# COMPACT_ATOMS: atom_id res chain seq x y z
N ILE A 1 26.82 0.46 -28.43
CA ILE A 1 26.63 0.39 -26.97
C ILE A 1 25.28 1.02 -26.68
N ASN A 2 24.25 0.21 -26.44
CA ASN A 2 22.93 0.71 -26.11
C ASN A 2 22.48 -0.03 -24.84
N THR A 3 23.01 0.43 -23.72
CA THR A 3 22.86 -0.25 -22.43
C THR A 3 21.85 0.53 -21.61
N LYS A 4 20.65 0.00 -21.45
CA LYS A 4 19.67 0.53 -20.50
C LYS A 4 20.19 0.27 -19.08
N GLN A 5 20.44 1.33 -18.32
CA GLN A 5 20.79 1.20 -16.91
C GLN A 5 19.56 1.45 -16.04
N CYS A 6 19.24 0.50 -15.18
CA CYS A 6 18.24 0.64 -14.13
C CYS A 6 18.93 1.16 -12.87
N VAL A 7 18.51 2.32 -12.39
CA VAL A 7 19.09 3.02 -11.23
C VAL A 7 17.97 3.52 -10.34
N THR A 8 18.28 3.83 -9.08
CA THR A 8 17.34 4.41 -8.13
C THR A 8 17.72 5.86 -7.85
N GLY A 9 16.75 6.76 -8.00
CA GLY A 9 16.89 8.20 -7.78
C GLY A 9 16.46 8.53 -6.37
N ARG A 10 17.10 9.53 -5.76
CA ARG A 10 16.76 10.00 -4.42
C ARG A 10 16.44 11.50 -4.46
N THR A 11 15.28 11.90 -3.96
CA THR A 11 14.95 13.34 -3.81
C THR A 11 15.70 13.96 -2.63
N GLN A 12 15.72 15.29 -2.53
CA GLN A 12 16.34 16.00 -1.37
C GLN A 12 15.72 15.56 -0.04
N ASP A 13 14.41 15.28 -0.04
CA ASP A 13 13.66 14.81 1.12
C ASP A 13 13.82 13.31 1.39
N GLY A 14 14.54 12.59 0.53
CA GLY A 14 14.89 11.18 0.73
C GLY A 14 14.04 10.14 0.01
N PHE A 15 13.09 10.54 -0.85
CA PHE A 15 12.26 9.58 -1.61
C PHE A 15 13.07 8.84 -2.64
N ILE A 16 12.96 7.51 -2.64
CA ILE A 16 13.65 6.64 -3.58
C ILE A 16 12.68 6.17 -4.66
N PHE A 17 13.01 6.39 -5.94
CA PHE A 17 12.20 5.95 -7.07
C PHE A 17 13.04 5.28 -8.16
N PRO A 18 12.52 4.26 -8.85
CA PRO A 18 13.25 3.65 -9.95
C PRO A 18 13.26 4.57 -11.16
N LEU A 19 14.42 4.70 -11.79
CA LEU A 19 14.61 5.42 -13.04
C LEU A 19 15.46 4.62 -14.02
N SER A 20 15.29 4.93 -15.29
CA SER A 20 16.15 4.42 -16.36
C SER A 20 16.84 5.58 -17.04
N ILE A 21 18.13 5.43 -17.31
CA ILE A 21 18.90 6.41 -18.08
C ILE A 21 19.34 5.77 -19.39
N HIS A 22 19.14 6.50 -20.48
CA HIS A 22 19.77 6.22 -21.75
C HIS A 22 20.77 7.33 -22.08
N ILE A 23 22.01 6.96 -22.37
CA ILE A 23 23.08 7.89 -22.73
C ILE A 23 23.53 7.55 -24.16
N GLY A 24 23.48 8.54 -25.04
CA GLY A 24 23.88 8.43 -26.44
C GLY A 24 24.93 9.48 -26.81
N PRO A 25 25.84 9.19 -27.75
CA PRO A 25 26.77 10.19 -28.26
C PRO A 25 26.04 11.20 -29.16
N ILE A 26 26.39 12.50 -29.04
CA ILE A 26 25.93 13.54 -29.96
C ILE A 26 26.95 13.69 -31.08
N PHE A 27 26.55 13.38 -32.32
CA PHE A 27 27.39 13.55 -33.50
C PHE A 27 27.04 14.86 -34.22
N THR A 28 27.56 15.98 -33.74
CA THR A 28 27.41 17.27 -34.44
C THR A 28 28.39 17.35 -35.61
N LYS A 29 27.90 17.68 -36.80
CA LYS A 29 28.74 17.85 -38.01
C LYS A 29 29.68 19.07 -37.97
N GLU A 30 29.41 20.01 -37.07
CA GLU A 30 30.26 21.17 -36.76
C GLU A 30 30.76 21.06 -35.32
N LYS A 31 31.92 20.41 -35.13
CA LYS A 31 32.64 20.48 -33.84
C LYS A 31 33.32 21.86 -33.74
N VAL A 32 32.86 22.70 -32.82
CA VAL A 32 33.55 23.96 -32.44
C VAL A 32 34.90 23.66 -31.76
N ASN A 33 35.08 22.45 -31.22
CA ASN A 33 36.33 21.95 -30.67
C ASN A 33 36.49 20.44 -30.96
N PRO A 34 37.57 19.99 -31.63
CA PRO A 34 37.75 18.59 -32.04
C PRO A 34 37.79 17.58 -30.89
N ASP A 35 38.16 18.01 -29.68
CA ASP A 35 38.46 17.12 -28.54
C ASP A 35 37.33 16.98 -27.51
N SER A 36 36.19 17.64 -27.67
CA SER A 36 35.07 17.52 -26.73
C SER A 36 34.11 16.41 -27.14
N ASP A 37 34.13 15.29 -26.42
CA ASP A 37 33.11 14.25 -26.52
C ASP A 37 31.84 14.73 -25.82
N THR A 38 30.77 14.95 -26.59
CA THR A 38 29.47 15.40 -26.07
C THR A 38 28.49 14.24 -26.11
N PHE A 39 27.76 14.04 -25.01
CA PHE A 39 26.76 12.99 -24.88
C PHE A 39 25.40 13.61 -24.54
N GLU A 40 24.34 13.01 -25.09
CA GLU A 40 22.96 13.26 -24.72
C GLU A 40 22.53 12.22 -23.70
N GLY A 41 21.78 12.63 -22.68
CA GLY A 41 21.18 11.74 -21.69
C GLY A 41 19.67 11.96 -21.61
N ILE A 42 18.89 10.88 -21.72
CA ILE A 42 17.45 10.87 -21.45
C ILE A 42 17.20 10.09 -20.17
N VAL A 43 16.44 10.68 -19.25
CA VAL A 43 16.05 10.07 -17.98
C VAL A 43 14.55 9.79 -18.01
N TRP A 44 14.17 8.54 -17.81
CA TRP A 44 12.78 8.13 -17.57
C TRP A 44 12.59 7.78 -16.11
N VAL A 45 11.55 8.33 -15.50
CA VAL A 45 11.14 8.04 -14.13
C VAL A 45 9.87 7.21 -14.18
N PHE A 46 9.91 6.01 -13.58
CA PHE A 46 8.74 5.14 -13.49
C PHE A 46 8.31 5.09 -12.03
N SER A 47 7.21 5.74 -11.67
CA SER A 47 6.67 5.66 -10.31
C SER A 47 5.47 4.72 -10.31
N ASN A 48 5.66 3.47 -9.87
CA ASN A 48 4.54 2.59 -9.54
C ASN A 48 4.15 2.90 -8.10
N ILE A 49 3.12 3.73 -7.93
CA ILE A 49 2.65 4.16 -6.62
C ILE A 49 1.46 3.29 -6.25
N SER A 50 1.65 2.45 -5.24
CA SER A 50 0.57 1.70 -4.60
C SER A 50 0.28 2.31 -3.22
N GLY A 51 -0.99 2.61 -2.98
CA GLY A 51 -1.46 3.18 -1.72
C GLY A 51 -2.18 2.17 -0.85
N LEU A 52 -1.89 2.19 0.45
CA LEU A 52 -2.68 1.51 1.47
C LEU A 52 -2.91 2.48 2.62
N ILE A 53 -4.17 2.67 3.00
CA ILE A 53 -4.60 3.42 4.18
C ILE A 53 -5.54 2.52 4.97
N THR A 54 -5.28 2.38 6.26
CA THR A 54 -6.15 1.67 7.20
C THR A 54 -6.92 2.68 8.02
N LEU A 55 -8.24 2.51 8.07
CA LEU A 55 -9.16 3.37 8.81
C LEU A 55 -9.73 2.62 10.01
N SER A 56 -9.91 3.32 11.11
CA SER A 56 -10.80 2.92 12.19
C SER A 56 -12.27 3.07 11.77
N PRO A 57 -13.23 2.43 12.47
CA PRO A 57 -14.66 2.50 12.11
C PRO A 57 -15.26 3.91 12.12
N ASP A 58 -14.66 4.83 12.88
CA ASP A 58 -15.02 6.25 12.94
C ASP A 58 -14.41 7.08 11.78
N GLY A 59 -13.67 6.45 10.88
CA GLY A 59 -12.98 7.07 9.76
C GLY A 59 -11.63 7.69 10.12
N THR A 60 -11.15 7.49 11.35
CA THR A 60 -9.81 7.93 11.76
C THR A 60 -8.73 7.10 11.07
N ILE A 61 -7.72 7.75 10.48
CA ILE A 61 -6.58 7.09 9.86
C ILE A 61 -5.74 6.42 10.95
N HIS A 62 -5.70 5.10 10.95
CA HIS A 62 -4.90 4.30 11.87
C HIS A 62 -3.46 4.13 11.35
N SER A 63 -3.30 3.87 10.06
CA SER A 63 -1.98 3.78 9.42
C SER A 63 -2.08 4.05 7.91
N CYS A 64 -0.97 4.45 7.30
CA CYS A 64 -0.88 4.61 5.85
C CYS A 64 0.52 4.33 5.33
N ASN A 65 0.65 3.91 4.07
CA ASN A 65 1.96 3.80 3.43
C ASN A 65 2.59 5.21 3.30
N THR A 66 3.78 5.40 3.90
CA THR A 66 4.47 6.70 3.93
C THR A 66 4.82 7.23 2.54
N ASN A 67 5.23 6.36 1.61
CA ASN A 67 5.57 6.78 0.25
C ASN A 67 4.31 7.20 -0.51
N PHE A 68 3.20 6.49 -0.34
CA PHE A 68 1.93 6.86 -0.95
C PHE A 68 1.41 8.19 -0.42
N SER A 69 1.29 8.30 0.91
CA SER A 69 0.74 9.50 1.54
C SER A 69 1.47 10.78 1.13
N LEU A 70 2.80 10.70 1.04
CA LEU A 70 3.62 11.84 0.69
C LEU A 70 3.57 12.16 -0.80
N LEU A 71 3.64 11.15 -1.67
CA LEU A 71 3.61 11.38 -3.12
C LEU A 71 2.23 11.82 -3.62
N PHE A 72 1.13 11.33 -3.01
CA PHE A 72 -0.22 11.59 -3.48
C PHE A 72 -0.91 12.77 -2.78
N PHE A 73 -0.72 12.90 -1.46
CA PHE A 73 -1.37 13.95 -0.66
C PHE A 73 -0.39 15.01 -0.15
N GLY A 74 0.93 14.80 -0.28
CA GLY A 74 1.92 15.76 0.22
C GLY A 74 2.10 15.76 1.73
N TYR A 75 1.54 14.78 2.45
CA TYR A 75 1.62 14.69 3.90
C TYR A 75 2.43 13.45 4.33
N SER A 76 3.21 13.61 5.39
CA SER A 76 3.87 12.47 6.02
C SER A 76 2.86 11.58 6.77
N GLN A 77 3.20 10.31 6.96
CA GLN A 77 2.39 9.38 7.77
C GLN A 77 2.07 9.97 9.15
N THR A 78 3.04 10.60 9.80
CA THR A 78 2.89 11.20 11.14
C THR A 78 1.90 12.37 11.17
N GLU A 79 1.69 13.05 10.05
CA GLU A 79 0.71 14.14 9.93
C GLU A 79 -0.70 13.67 9.62
N LEU A 80 -0.84 12.42 9.16
CA LEU A 80 -2.12 11.84 8.75
C LEU A 80 -2.71 10.90 9.79
N VAL A 81 -1.88 10.12 10.48
CA VAL A 81 -2.34 9.22 11.55
C VAL A 81 -3.07 10.04 12.62
N GLY A 82 -4.28 9.61 12.97
CA GLY A 82 -5.16 10.29 13.92
C GLY A 82 -6.07 11.37 13.31
N LYS A 83 -5.93 11.73 12.03
CA LYS A 83 -6.90 12.57 11.32
C LYS A 83 -8.02 11.73 10.72
N ASN A 84 -9.19 12.32 10.53
CA ASN A 84 -10.28 11.69 9.80
C ASN A 84 -9.96 11.62 8.29
N ILE A 85 -10.33 10.53 7.61
CA ILE A 85 -10.12 10.36 6.16
C ILE A 85 -10.74 11.49 5.33
N SER A 86 -11.81 12.11 5.83
CA SER A 86 -12.47 13.25 5.18
C SER A 86 -11.56 14.48 5.02
N PHE A 87 -10.46 14.54 5.79
CA PHE A 87 -9.42 15.56 5.62
C PHE A 87 -8.67 15.42 4.28
N LEU A 88 -8.46 14.19 3.83
CA LEU A 88 -7.78 13.89 2.56
C LEU A 88 -8.77 13.84 1.40
N ILE A 89 -9.91 13.19 1.62
CA ILE A 89 -10.92 12.96 0.60
C ILE A 89 -12.25 13.41 1.20
N PRO A 90 -12.68 14.66 0.95
CA PRO A 90 -14.00 15.11 1.35
C PRO A 90 -15.08 14.15 0.84
N SER A 91 -16.15 13.96 1.60
CA SER A 91 -17.26 13.09 1.19
C SER A 91 -16.87 11.63 0.94
N PHE A 92 -15.82 11.12 1.62
CA PHE A 92 -15.33 9.74 1.46
C PHE A 92 -16.43 8.68 1.64
N TYR A 93 -17.44 8.95 2.46
CA TYR A 93 -18.53 8.03 2.75
C TYR A 93 -19.78 8.25 1.88
N ASP A 94 -19.89 9.37 1.15
CA ASP A 94 -21.10 9.73 0.43
C ASP A 94 -21.34 8.76 -0.74
N ASP A 95 -20.27 8.26 -1.38
CA ASP A 95 -20.36 7.27 -2.45
C ASP A 95 -20.68 5.85 -1.94
N TYR A 96 -20.48 5.57 -0.64
CA TYR A 96 -20.79 4.28 -0.03
C TYR A 96 -22.28 4.12 0.29
N GLU A 97 -23.02 5.22 0.41
CA GLU A 97 -24.44 5.22 0.75
C GLU A 97 -25.32 4.61 -0.37
N PHE A 98 -24.77 4.43 -1.58
CA PHE A 98 -25.42 3.78 -2.71
C PHE A 98 -25.20 2.26 -2.80
N LEU A 99 -24.31 1.71 -1.97
CA LEU A 99 -24.10 0.27 -1.87
C LEU A 99 -24.98 -0.25 -0.73
N ASP A 100 -26.28 -0.39 -1.00
CA ASP A 100 -27.21 -1.05 -0.08
C ASP A 100 -26.65 -2.43 0.27
N THR A 101 -26.18 -2.54 1.51
CA THR A 101 -25.60 -3.73 2.14
C THR A 101 -26.57 -4.93 2.18
N ASP A 102 -27.81 -4.72 1.77
CA ASP A 102 -28.86 -5.73 1.65
C ASP A 102 -28.79 -6.58 0.36
N SER A 103 -27.97 -6.21 -0.63
CA SER A 103 -27.94 -6.95 -1.91
C SER A 103 -26.88 -8.06 -1.99
N MET A 104 -25.98 -8.18 -1.02
CA MET A 104 -25.07 -9.32 -0.92
C MET A 104 -25.70 -10.36 0.00
N ALA A 105 -26.69 -11.09 -0.51
CA ALA A 105 -27.14 -12.33 0.12
C ALA A 105 -25.91 -13.23 0.29
N LEU A 106 -25.43 -13.35 1.54
CA LEU A 106 -24.38 -14.30 1.87
C LEU A 106 -24.85 -15.68 1.38
N PRO A 107 -24.02 -16.44 0.64
CA PRO A 107 -24.38 -17.81 0.31
C PRO A 107 -24.70 -18.52 1.63
N MET A 108 -25.88 -19.13 1.71
CA MET A 108 -26.23 -19.99 2.83
C MET A 108 -25.12 -21.04 2.92
N PHE A 109 -24.35 -21.00 4.00
CA PHE A 109 -23.50 -22.12 4.33
C PHE A 109 -24.46 -23.30 4.53
N ASP A 110 -24.42 -24.26 3.61
CA ASP A 110 -25.12 -25.53 3.80
C ASP A 110 -24.49 -26.17 5.04
N GLU A 111 -25.15 -26.01 6.19
CA GLU A 111 -24.84 -26.82 7.36
C GLU A 111 -25.27 -28.24 7.04
N ASP A 112 -24.30 -29.07 6.64
CA ASP A 112 -24.47 -30.52 6.55
C ASP A 112 -24.89 -31.05 7.94
N ASP A 113 -26.18 -31.35 8.07
CA ASP A 113 -26.80 -32.06 9.19
C ASP A 113 -26.24 -33.49 9.27
N ASP A 114 -25.19 -33.70 10.05
CA ASP A 114 -24.80 -35.05 10.49
C ASP A 114 -25.40 -35.35 11.87
N SER A 115 -26.69 -35.69 11.81
CA SER A 115 -27.50 -36.12 12.94
C SER A 115 -27.14 -37.53 13.41
N ASN A 116 -26.01 -37.74 14.11
CA ASN A 116 -25.83 -38.96 14.92
C ASN A 116 -24.74 -38.92 16.01
N ALA A 117 -25.01 -38.33 17.18
CA ALA A 117 -24.41 -38.80 18.44
C ALA A 117 -25.23 -38.41 19.67
N LYS A 118 -26.06 -39.38 20.10
CA LYS A 118 -26.54 -39.67 21.46
C LYS A 118 -26.26 -38.66 22.58
N TYR A 119 -27.37 -38.24 23.19
CA TYR A 119 -27.51 -37.71 24.55
C TYR A 119 -26.49 -38.26 25.57
N GLY A 120 -25.84 -37.35 26.27
CA GLY A 120 -25.14 -37.59 27.53
C GLY A 120 -25.22 -36.33 28.40
N ALA A 121 -26.19 -36.29 29.30
CA ALA A 121 -26.29 -35.26 30.32
C ALA A 121 -25.16 -35.42 31.35
N SER A 122 -24.43 -34.34 31.66
CA SER A 122 -23.88 -34.12 32.99
C SER A 122 -23.44 -32.68 33.18
N ASP A 123 -24.08 -32.05 34.16
CA ASP A 123 -23.76 -30.78 34.79
C ASP A 123 -22.29 -30.73 35.24
N GLY A 124 -21.61 -29.59 35.04
CA GLY A 124 -20.21 -29.47 35.42
C GLY A 124 -19.65 -28.07 35.26
N ARG A 125 -19.99 -27.17 36.20
CA ARG A 125 -19.18 -25.98 36.52
C ARG A 125 -17.70 -26.35 36.56
N THR A 126 -16.81 -25.66 35.84
CA THR A 126 -15.40 -25.55 36.24
C THR A 126 -14.84 -24.21 35.77
N THR A 127 -14.20 -23.55 36.73
CA THR A 127 -13.63 -22.19 36.75
C THR A 127 -12.40 -22.05 35.85
N ALA A 128 -12.20 -20.85 35.32
CA ALA A 128 -10.92 -20.43 34.77
C ALA A 128 -9.85 -20.47 35.88
N ASP A 129 -8.80 -21.25 35.69
CA ASP A 129 -7.42 -20.96 36.11
C ASP A 129 -6.55 -22.21 35.87
N SER A 130 -5.57 -22.09 34.98
CA SER A 130 -4.17 -22.44 35.24
C SER A 130 -3.36 -22.36 33.96
N ILE A 131 -2.60 -21.28 33.86
CA ILE A 131 -1.45 -21.10 32.97
C ILE A 131 -0.37 -22.16 33.27
N GLY A 132 0.07 -22.87 32.23
CA GLY A 132 1.24 -23.74 32.27
C GLY A 132 2.02 -23.57 30.97
N LEU A 133 3.02 -22.68 31.00
CA LEU A 133 4.07 -22.58 29.99
C LEU A 133 5.09 -23.69 30.26
N ASP A 134 5.14 -24.70 29.40
CA ASP A 134 6.29 -25.61 29.29
C ASP A 134 7.15 -25.19 28.10
N ILE A 135 8.40 -24.84 28.39
CA ILE A 135 9.47 -24.58 27.43
C ILE A 135 10.38 -25.83 27.42
N PRO A 136 10.79 -26.31 26.24
CA PRO A 136 12.15 -26.80 26.03
C PRO A 136 13.03 -25.78 25.29
#